data_AF-A0A418GKF8-F1
#
_entry.id   AF-A0A418GKF8-F1
#
_cell.length_a   1.000
_cell.length_b   1.000
_cell.length_c   1.000
_cell.angle_alpha   90.00
_cell.angle_beta   90.00
_cell.angle_gamma   90.00
#
_symmetry.space_group_name_H-M   'P 1'
#
loop_
_entity.id
_entity.type
_entity.pdbx_description
1 polymer ?
#
loop_
_entity_poly.entity_id
_entity_poly.type
_entity_poly.pdbx_seq_one_letter_code
_entity_poly.pdbx_strand_id
1 'polypeptide(L)'
;MALTEPDFIERDADKITAEMIAKYEADTGKTLYPAQAERLLIDLWAYREMLVRVAVQEAAKQNLVAFAREPMIDYLGELVGVYRLAAQPATTTLQFSVDEALAIDVLIPAGTRVSASDSVIFAT
;
A
#
# COMPACT_ATOMS: atom_id res chain seq x y z
N MET A 1 9.61 4.65 18.93
CA MET A 1 8.98 5.97 18.69
C MET A 1 8.49 5.95 17.25
N ALA A 2 7.19 6.14 17.00
CA ALA A 2 6.68 6.12 15.62
C ALA A 2 7.17 7.37 14.88
N LEU A 3 7.78 7.19 13.71
CA LEU A 3 8.18 8.31 12.85
C LEU A 3 6.93 8.92 12.23
N THR A 4 6.83 10.25 12.23
CA THR A 4 5.75 10.98 11.55
C THR A 4 5.91 10.86 10.03
N GLU A 5 4.79 10.95 9.31
CA GLU A 5 4.83 10.93 7.84
C GLU A 5 5.68 12.11 7.33
N PRO A 6 6.74 11.86 6.55
CA PRO A 6 7.59 12.91 6.02
C PRO A 6 6.89 13.65 4.89
N ASP A 7 7.09 14.96 4.82
CA ASP A 7 6.59 15.81 3.74
C ASP A 7 7.77 16.28 2.89
N PHE A 8 7.91 15.73 1.68
CA PHE A 8 9.05 15.99 0.80
C PHE A 8 8.82 17.18 -0.13
N ILE A 9 7.55 17.47 -0.44
CA ILE A 9 7.18 18.49 -1.43
C ILE A 9 5.83 19.11 -1.11
N GLU A 10 5.73 20.43 -1.29
CA GLU A 10 4.48 21.17 -1.12
C GLU A 10 3.46 20.77 -2.19
N ARG A 11 2.25 20.43 -1.76
CA ARG A 11 1.15 19.89 -2.58
C ARG A 11 -0.13 20.70 -2.48
N ASP A 12 -0.14 21.74 -1.65
CA ASP A 12 -1.27 22.65 -1.53
C ASP A 12 -1.50 23.37 -2.87
N ALA A 13 -2.69 23.16 -3.45
CA ALA A 13 -3.03 23.66 -4.77
C ALA A 13 -3.08 25.20 -4.80
N ASP A 14 -3.51 25.85 -3.72
CA ASP A 14 -3.62 27.30 -3.64
C ASP A 14 -2.22 27.93 -3.59
N LYS A 15 -1.30 27.33 -2.83
CA LYS A 15 0.09 27.78 -2.79
C LYS A 15 0.79 27.61 -4.14
N ILE A 16 0.63 26.46 -4.79
CA ILE A 16 1.22 26.21 -6.12
C ILE A 16 0.68 27.22 -7.13
N THR A 17 -0.63 27.46 -7.12
CA THR A 17 -1.28 28.42 -8.02
C THR A 17 -0.78 29.84 -7.75
N ALA A 18 -0.67 30.25 -6.49
CA ALA A 18 -0.14 31.55 -6.09
C ALA A 18 1.31 31.76 -6.53
N GLU A 19 2.17 30.73 -6.38
CA GLU A 19 3.55 30.77 -6.87
C GLU A 19 3.61 30.94 -8.40
N MET A 20 2.78 30.21 -9.15
CA MET A 20 2.74 30.32 -10.61
C MET A 20 2.25 31.70 -11.08
N ILE A 21 1.23 32.26 -10.43
CA ILE A 21 0.73 33.61 -10.74
C ILE A 21 1.83 34.62 -10.45
N ALA A 22 2.41 34.60 -9.26
CA ALA A 22 3.47 35.53 -8.88
C ALA A 22 4.65 35.48 -9.85
N LYS A 23 5.02 34.28 -10.31
CA LYS A 23 6.05 34.11 -11.33
C LYS A 23 5.65 34.73 -12.67
N TYR A 24 4.43 34.48 -13.15
CA TYR A 24 3.95 35.05 -14.40
C TYR A 24 3.88 36.58 -14.36
N GLU A 25 3.38 37.15 -13.25
CA GLU A 25 3.28 38.60 -13.07
C GLU A 25 4.68 39.24 -13.02
N ALA A 26 5.64 38.59 -12.37
CA ALA A 26 7.04 39.05 -12.34
C ALA A 26 7.70 39.02 -13.74
N ASP A 27 7.47 37.95 -14.51
CA ASP A 27 8.08 37.76 -15.82
C ASP A 27 7.45 38.68 -16.90
N THR A 28 6.16 39.02 -16.78
CA THR A 28 5.43 39.81 -17.78
C THR A 28 5.18 41.26 -17.39
N GLY A 29 5.31 41.60 -16.10
CA GLY A 29 4.97 42.91 -15.55
C GLY A 29 3.47 43.23 -15.57
N LYS A 30 2.60 42.24 -15.81
CA LYS A 30 1.15 42.40 -15.88
C LYS A 30 0.48 41.71 -14.69
N THR A 31 -0.51 42.36 -14.10
CA THR A 31 -1.39 41.75 -13.09
C THR A 31 -2.44 40.86 -13.74
N LEU A 32 -2.57 39.62 -13.26
CA LEU A 32 -3.54 38.64 -13.75
C LEU A 32 -4.86 38.73 -12.98
N TYR A 33 -5.96 38.79 -13.73
CA TYR A 33 -7.31 38.76 -13.16
C TYR A 33 -7.98 37.39 -13.36
N PRO A 34 -8.91 36.98 -12.47
CA PRO A 34 -9.50 35.63 -12.48
C PRO A 34 -10.11 35.15 -13.80
N ALA A 35 -10.73 36.05 -14.58
CA ALA A 35 -11.45 35.69 -15.81
C ALA A 35 -10.59 35.79 -17.09
N GLN A 36 -9.28 36.03 -16.97
CA GLN A 36 -8.38 36.12 -18.12
C GLN A 36 -8.00 34.72 -18.63
N ALA A 37 -7.78 34.60 -19.95
CA ALA A 37 -7.44 33.31 -20.57
C ALA A 37 -6.13 32.75 -20.01
N GLU A 38 -5.15 33.62 -19.77
CA GLU A 38 -3.85 33.28 -19.17
C GLU A 38 -4.01 32.76 -17.75
N ARG A 39 -4.96 33.32 -16.98
CA ARG A 39 -5.24 32.85 -15.62
C ARG A 39 -5.86 31.45 -15.64
N LEU A 40 -6.84 31.20 -16.50
CA LEU A 40 -7.44 29.87 -16.66
C LEU A 40 -6.40 28.82 -17.09
N LEU A 41 -5.44 29.21 -17.93
CA LEU A 41 -4.34 28.34 -18.34
C LEU A 41 -3.38 28.02 -17.18
N ILE A 42 -3.05 29.03 -16.35
CA ILE A 42 -2.24 28.84 -15.14
C ILE A 42 -2.96 27.91 -14.16
N ASP A 43 -4.27 28.08 -13.94
CA ASP A 43 -5.03 27.21 -13.04
C ASP A 43 -5.01 25.74 -13.54
N LEU A 44 -5.10 25.52 -14.87
CA LEU A 44 -4.95 24.19 -15.47
C LEU A 44 -3.55 23.60 -15.20
N TRP A 45 -2.50 24.38 -15.38
CA TRP A 45 -1.12 23.93 -15.14
C TRP A 45 -0.84 23.68 -13.66
N ALA A 46 -1.29 24.57 -12.78
CA ALA A 46 -1.15 24.41 -11.34
C ALA A 46 -1.81 23.13 -10.85
N TYR A 47 -3.02 22.84 -11.35
CA TYR A 47 -3.70 21.58 -11.03
C TYR A 47 -2.91 20.36 -11.51
N ARG A 48 -2.39 20.38 -12.74
CA ARG A 48 -1.59 19.26 -13.28
C ARG A 48 -0.28 19.09 -12.52
N GLU A 49 0.37 20.19 -12.12
CA GLU A 49 1.57 20.14 -11.31
C GLU A 49 1.28 19.60 -9.91
N MET A 50 0.20 20.02 -9.27
CA MET A 50 -0.22 19.48 -7.97
C MET A 50 -0.37 17.96 -8.01
N LEU A 51 -1.03 17.42 -9.05
CA LEU A 51 -1.16 15.97 -9.23
C LEU A 51 0.20 15.26 -9.36
N VAL A 52 1.15 15.87 -10.06
CA VAL A 52 2.52 15.34 -10.18
C VAL A 52 3.25 15.41 -8.83
N ARG A 53 3.14 16.51 -8.09
CA ARG A 53 3.77 16.65 -6.76
C ARG A 53 3.18 15.64 -5.76
N VAL A 54 1.88 15.34 -5.84
CA VAL A 54 1.26 14.25 -5.08
C VAL A 54 1.86 12.89 -5.45
N ALA A 55 1.99 12.59 -6.75
CA ALA A 55 2.60 11.34 -7.20
C ALA A 55 4.07 11.21 -6.75
N VAL A 56 4.83 12.31 -6.78
CA VAL A 56 6.22 12.36 -6.29
C VAL A 56 6.29 12.10 -4.80
N GLN A 57 5.42 12.72 -4.00
CA GLN A 57 5.34 12.46 -2.56
C GLN A 57 5.04 10.99 -2.26
N GLU A 58 4.06 10.39 -2.95
CA GLU A 58 3.75 8.97 -2.79
C GLU A 58 4.93 8.09 -3.18
N ALA A 59 5.57 8.35 -4.33
CA ALA A 59 6.75 7.60 -4.77
C ALA A 59 7.93 7.72 -3.77
N ALA A 60 8.15 8.92 -3.22
CA ALA A 60 9.19 9.16 -2.22
C ALA A 60 8.93 8.35 -0.95
N LYS A 61 7.68 8.32 -0.45
CA LYS A 61 7.28 7.50 0.71
C LYS A 61 7.52 6.02 0.48
N GLN A 62 7.30 5.52 -0.72
CA GLN A 62 7.52 4.11 -1.05
C GLN A 62 9.00 3.70 -0.90
N ASN A 63 9.96 4.63 -0.91
CA ASN A 63 11.37 4.33 -0.64
C ASN A 63 11.71 4.20 0.86
N LEU A 64 10.76 4.51 1.76
CA LEU A 64 10.96 4.41 3.20
C LEU A 64 10.28 3.14 3.72
N VAL A 65 11.07 2.23 4.30
CA VAL A 65 10.59 0.92 4.79
C VAL A 65 9.37 1.03 5.71
N ALA A 66 9.32 2.05 6.57
CA ALA A 66 8.22 2.25 7.51
C ALA A 66 6.88 2.67 6.86
N PHE A 67 6.90 3.19 5.63
CA PHE A 67 5.74 3.72 4.92
C PHE A 67 5.45 3.00 3.59
N ALA A 68 6.39 2.19 3.12
CA ALA A 68 6.27 1.41 1.90
C ALA A 68 5.13 0.38 2.00
N ARG A 69 4.51 0.12 0.86
CA ARG A 69 3.45 -0.88 0.68
C ARG A 69 3.87 -1.85 -0.42
N GLU A 70 3.09 -2.88 -0.65
CA GLU A 70 3.32 -3.78 -1.78
C GLU A 70 3.26 -3.03 -3.12
N PRO A 71 4.15 -3.34 -4.08
CA PRO A 71 5.26 -4.30 -4.01
C PRO A 71 6.58 -3.72 -3.45
N MET A 72 6.65 -2.41 -3.20
CA MET A 72 7.89 -1.73 -2.85
C MET A 72 8.53 -2.22 -1.54
N ILE A 73 7.71 -2.55 -0.54
CA ILE A 73 8.22 -3.08 0.73
C ILE A 73 9.00 -4.39 0.57
N ASP A 74 8.62 -5.22 -0.40
CA ASP A 74 9.32 -6.48 -0.68
C ASP A 74 10.66 -6.22 -1.38
N TYR A 75 10.70 -5.27 -2.34
CA TYR A 75 11.96 -4.84 -2.95
C TYR A 75 12.93 -4.26 -1.92
N LEU A 76 12.42 -3.45 -0.98
CA LEU A 76 13.26 -2.90 0.10
C LEU A 76 13.75 -3.98 1.06
N GLY A 77 12.93 -4.99 1.36
CA GLY A 77 13.34 -6.15 2.14
C GLY A 77 14.43 -6.96 1.46
N GLU A 78 14.30 -7.18 0.14
CA GLU A 78 15.28 -7.92 -0.67
C GLU A 78 16.69 -7.29 -0.59
N LEU A 79 16.79 -5.96 -0.55
CA LEU A 79 18.07 -5.24 -0.42
C LEU A 79 18.84 -5.57 0.86
N VAL A 80 18.14 -5.98 1.92
CA VAL A 80 18.73 -6.38 3.21
C VAL A 80 18.66 -7.90 3.43
N GLY A 81 18.36 -8.67 2.38
CA GLY A 81 18.28 -10.13 2.43
C GLY A 81 17.07 -10.67 3.20
N VAL A 82 16.04 -9.85 3.40
CA VAL A 82 14.80 -10.24 4.06
C VAL A 82 13.72 -10.50 3.01
N TYR A 83 13.19 -11.72 3.02
CA TYR A 83 12.17 -12.15 2.06
C TYR A 83 10.84 -12.39 2.76
N ARG A 84 9.74 -12.10 2.07
CA ARG A 84 8.41 -12.40 2.55
C ARG A 84 8.21 -13.92 2.62
N LEU A 85 7.80 -14.41 3.79
CA LEU A 85 7.46 -15.83 3.95
C LEU A 85 6.23 -16.17 3.11
N ALA A 86 6.31 -17.28 2.38
CA ALA A 86 5.14 -17.83 1.70
C ALA A 86 4.08 -18.24 2.73
N ALA A 87 2.81 -18.23 2.30
CA ALA A 87 1.72 -18.74 3.12
C ALA A 87 2.01 -20.20 3.51
N GLN A 88 1.98 -20.49 4.81
CA GLN A 88 2.18 -21.84 5.34
C GLN A 88 0.82 -22.46 5.67
N PRO A 89 0.65 -23.78 5.44
CA PRO A 89 -0.57 -24.46 5.83
C PRO A 89 -0.74 -24.41 7.35
N ALA A 90 -1.99 -24.31 7.80
CA ALA A 90 -2.30 -24.40 9.21
C ALA A 90 -2.10 -25.84 9.71
N THR A 91 -1.53 -25.97 10.91
CA THR A 91 -1.31 -27.27 11.57
C THR A 91 -2.09 -27.32 12.88
N THR A 92 -2.79 -28.42 13.13
CA THR A 92 -3.50 -28.65 14.40
C THR A 92 -3.43 -30.12 14.79
N THR A 93 -3.69 -30.42 16.06
CA THR A 93 -3.76 -31.80 16.57
C THR A 93 -5.22 -32.16 16.79
N LEU A 94 -5.65 -33.29 16.24
CA LEU A 94 -7.02 -33.80 16.36
C LEU A 94 -7.01 -35.15 17.07
N GLN A 95 -7.92 -35.34 18.01
CA GLN A 95 -8.16 -36.62 18.66
C GLN A 95 -9.44 -37.24 18.10
N PHE A 96 -9.34 -38.48 17.64
CA PHE A 96 -10.47 -39.27 17.20
C PHE A 96 -10.88 -40.20 18.34
N SER A 97 -12.19 -40.29 18.59
CA SER A 97 -12.77 -41.23 19.54
C SER A 97 -13.85 -42.05 18.84
N VAL A 98 -14.01 -43.28 19.32
CA VAL A 98 -15.13 -44.16 18.95
C VAL A 98 -16.04 -44.32 20.17
N ASP A 99 -17.35 -44.36 19.96
CA ASP A 99 -18.31 -44.42 21.06
C ASP A 99 -18.29 -45.78 21.78
N GLU A 100 -17.92 -46.85 21.07
CA GLU A 100 -17.82 -48.22 21.61
C GLU A 100 -16.45 -48.83 21.29
N ALA A 101 -15.96 -49.68 22.19
CA ALA A 101 -14.69 -50.37 22.01
C ALA A 101 -14.78 -51.43 20.89
N LEU A 102 -13.99 -51.25 19.84
CA LEU A 102 -13.88 -52.21 18.74
C LEU A 102 -12.90 -53.33 19.09
N ALA A 103 -13.19 -54.55 18.63
CA ALA A 103 -12.32 -55.72 18.83
C ALA A 103 -11.09 -55.74 17.89
N ILE A 104 -10.90 -54.68 17.09
CA ILE A 104 -9.82 -54.50 16.12
C ILE A 104 -9.18 -53.12 16.30
N ASP A 105 -7.91 -53.01 15.95
CA ASP A 105 -7.20 -51.74 15.92
C ASP A 105 -7.72 -50.86 14.76
N VAL A 106 -8.13 -49.63 15.08
CA VAL A 106 -8.55 -48.63 14.07
C VAL A 106 -7.36 -47.75 13.72
N LEU A 107 -6.82 -47.94 12.53
CA LEU A 107 -5.74 -47.11 12.00
C LEU A 107 -6.29 -45.91 11.23
N ILE A 108 -5.75 -44.72 11.49
CA ILE A 108 -6.06 -43.50 10.75
C ILE A 108 -5.01 -43.35 9.65
N PRO A 109 -5.36 -43.55 8.37
CA PRO A 109 -4.38 -43.45 7.30
C PRO A 109 -3.98 -41.99 7.07
N ALA A 110 -2.75 -41.79 6.60
CA ALA A 110 -2.30 -40.51 6.08
C ALA A 110 -3.21 -40.07 4.92
N GLY A 111 -3.55 -38.78 4.89
CA GLY A 111 -4.50 -38.20 3.95
C GLY A 111 -5.95 -38.26 4.41
N THR A 112 -6.25 -38.71 5.64
CA THR A 112 -7.62 -38.63 6.19
C THR A 112 -8.04 -37.17 6.25
N ARG A 113 -9.14 -36.84 5.58
CA ARG A 113 -9.65 -35.46 5.45
C ARG A 113 -10.58 -35.14 6.61
N VAL A 114 -10.28 -34.06 7.34
CA VAL A 114 -11.13 -33.53 8.40
C VAL A 114 -11.59 -32.14 8.01
N SER A 115 -12.91 -31.95 7.94
CA SER A 115 -13.52 -30.65 7.66
C SER A 115 -13.69 -29.87 8.95
N ALA A 116 -13.09 -28.69 9.04
CA ALA A 116 -13.35 -27.75 10.14
C ALA A 116 -14.53 -26.82 9.84
N SER A 117 -14.78 -26.55 8.55
CA SER A 117 -15.91 -25.79 8.01
C SER A 117 -16.09 -26.12 6.52
N ASP A 118 -17.13 -25.58 5.86
CA ASP A 118 -17.42 -25.84 4.45
C ASP A 118 -16.26 -25.53 3.47
N SER A 119 -15.30 -24.69 3.88
CA SER A 119 -14.18 -24.26 3.05
C SER A 119 -12.79 -24.63 3.57
N VAL A 120 -12.67 -25.17 4.80
CA VAL A 120 -11.38 -25.49 5.42
C VAL A 120 -11.30 -26.98 5.71
N ILE A 121 -10.40 -27.66 4.98
CA ILE A 121 -10.19 -29.10 5.08
C ILE A 121 -8.73 -29.36 5.43
N PHE A 122 -8.52 -30.07 6.52
CA PHE A 122 -7.22 -30.59 6.94
C PHE A 122 -7.02 -32.01 6.41
N ALA A 123 -5.77 -32.40 6.21
CA ALA A 123 -5.37 -33.77 5.89
C ALA A 123 -4.31 -34.22 6.91
N THR A 124 -4.43 -35.46 7.37
CA THR A 124 -3.49 -36.12 8.31
C THR A 124 -2.25 -36.65 7.62
#